data_AF-A0A430Q9U6-F1
#
_entry.id   AF-A0A430Q9U6-F1
#
_cell.length_a   1.000
_cell.length_b   1.000
_cell.length_c   1.000
_cell.angle_alpha   90.00
_cell.angle_beta   90.00
_cell.angle_gamma   90.00
#
_symmetry.space_group_name_H-M   'P 1'
#
loop_
_entity.id
_entity.type
_entity.pdbx_description
1 polymer ?
#
loop_
_entity_poly.entity_id
_entity_poly.type
_entity_poly.pdbx_seq_one_letter_code
_entity_poly.pdbx_strand_id
1 'polypeptide(L)'
;MDIKVQSKSVLAALYSSEGSVLERHHFSQTICVLNTEGCNIFENVSKEDYGQLLDHIRDIILATDLSHHLRIMPKLEELSHRGYDGTKSEDRYLLLCLLMTSADLSDQTKSWNNTVYVAKLIYEEFFQQGDMEKSLGHNPVDSMDRERACVPHLQISFLDYIITPLYKVLNNLYPQCSSILDTIEKNRDNWKTILELVEKGDIKGNGSEIFNHNLIEILAQLQVKSTTEPKSVSLAPSVVQPLSSYSSSLKPDK
;
A
#
# COMPACT_ATOMS: atom_id res chain seq x y z
N MET A 1 19.93 -0.07 -3.52
CA MET A 1 20.55 0.60 -4.67
C MET A 1 20.09 -0.18 -5.88
N ASP A 2 19.45 0.48 -6.84
CA ASP A 2 18.65 -0.15 -7.92
C ASP A 2 19.52 -0.95 -8.91
N ILE A 3 19.11 -2.18 -9.25
CA ILE A 3 19.83 -3.12 -10.12
C ILE A 3 20.13 -2.52 -11.49
N LYS A 4 19.30 -1.60 -11.98
CA LYS A 4 19.53 -1.00 -13.31
C LYS A 4 20.79 -0.14 -13.33
N VAL A 5 21.04 0.60 -12.26
CA VAL A 5 22.27 1.39 -12.09
C VAL A 5 23.49 0.47 -11.93
N GLN A 6 23.32 -0.69 -11.28
CA GLN A 6 24.40 -1.66 -11.06
C GLN A 6 24.70 -2.57 -12.26
N SER A 7 23.70 -2.91 -13.07
CA SER A 7 23.81 -3.85 -14.20
C SER A 7 24.37 -3.21 -15.49
N LYS A 8 24.70 -1.91 -15.49
CA LYS A 8 25.10 -1.15 -16.69
C LYS A 8 24.14 -1.36 -17.87
N SER A 9 22.84 -1.52 -17.58
CA SER A 9 21.82 -1.67 -18.60
C SER A 9 21.81 -0.45 -19.53
N VAL A 10 21.39 -0.63 -20.79
CA VAL A 10 21.26 0.47 -21.77
C VAL A 10 20.37 1.60 -21.21
N LEU A 11 19.30 1.23 -20.49
CA LEU A 11 18.41 2.20 -19.85
C LEU A 11 19.10 3.02 -18.76
N ALA A 12 19.94 2.38 -17.93
CA ALA A 12 20.72 3.12 -16.95
C ALA A 12 21.73 4.04 -17.62
N ALA A 13 22.40 3.59 -18.69
CA ALA A 13 23.30 4.47 -19.45
C ALA A 13 22.60 5.72 -20.03
N LEU A 14 21.30 5.61 -20.37
CA LEU A 14 20.51 6.71 -20.91
C LEU A 14 19.93 7.64 -19.84
N TYR A 15 19.58 7.13 -18.65
CA TYR A 15 18.77 7.88 -17.68
C TYR A 15 19.36 7.96 -16.25
N SER A 16 20.47 7.27 -15.94
CA SER A 16 20.96 7.14 -14.55
C SER A 16 21.36 8.47 -13.89
N SER A 17 21.71 9.49 -14.68
CA SER A 17 22.08 10.81 -14.15
C SER A 17 20.90 11.56 -13.52
N GLU A 18 19.67 11.15 -13.80
CA GLU A 18 18.47 11.89 -13.39
C GLU A 18 17.52 11.11 -12.45
N GLY A 19 17.82 9.84 -12.14
CA GLY A 19 16.93 8.95 -11.36
C GLY A 19 15.76 8.39 -12.19
N SER A 20 14.81 7.72 -11.54
CA SER A 20 13.54 7.21 -12.12
C SER A 20 13.72 6.60 -13.52
N VAL A 21 14.67 5.67 -13.64
CA VAL A 21 15.18 5.15 -14.92
C VAL A 21 14.06 4.47 -15.71
N LEU A 22 13.19 3.74 -15.01
CA LEU A 22 12.07 3.02 -15.59
C LEU A 22 10.98 3.98 -16.05
N GLU A 23 10.61 4.93 -15.21
CA GLU A 23 9.55 5.89 -15.47
C GLU A 23 9.91 6.81 -16.66
N ARG A 24 11.18 7.22 -16.75
CA ARG A 24 11.70 7.92 -17.94
C ARG A 24 11.62 7.07 -19.19
N HIS A 25 11.94 5.78 -19.09
CA HIS A 25 11.79 4.87 -20.22
C HIS A 25 10.31 4.70 -20.61
N HIS A 26 9.39 4.57 -19.65
CA HIS A 26 7.95 4.51 -19.90
C HIS A 26 7.45 5.76 -20.63
N PHE A 27 7.85 6.95 -20.19
CA PHE A 27 7.54 8.18 -20.91
C PHE A 27 8.12 8.19 -22.34
N SER A 28 9.38 7.76 -22.51
CA SER A 28 9.98 7.65 -23.84
C SER A 28 9.25 6.68 -24.75
N GLN A 29 8.73 5.56 -24.22
CA GLN A 29 7.90 4.61 -24.98
C GLN A 29 6.56 5.25 -25.36
N THR A 30 5.92 5.99 -24.46
CA THR A 30 4.70 6.76 -24.76
C THR A 30 4.91 7.72 -25.94
N ILE A 31 6.02 8.46 -25.96
CA ILE A 31 6.37 9.35 -27.07
C ILE A 31 6.61 8.57 -28.38
N CYS A 32 7.27 7.40 -28.30
CA CYS A 32 7.49 6.56 -29.48
C CYS A 32 6.17 6.08 -30.10
N VAL A 33 5.22 5.65 -29.26
CA VAL A 33 3.87 5.24 -29.71
C VAL A 33 3.14 6.43 -30.33
N LEU A 34 3.13 7.60 -29.68
CA LEU A 34 2.47 8.79 -30.22
C LEU A 34 3.07 9.25 -31.55
N ASN A 35 4.37 9.06 -31.78
CA ASN A 35 5.03 9.40 -33.04
C ASN A 35 4.88 8.31 -34.12
N THR A 36 4.27 7.17 -33.81
CA THR A 36 3.97 6.13 -34.80
C THR A 36 2.78 6.58 -35.66
N GLU A 37 2.89 6.40 -36.98
CA GLU A 37 1.85 6.79 -37.93
C GLU A 37 0.50 6.17 -37.57
N GLY A 38 -0.54 7.00 -37.48
CA GLY A 38 -1.89 6.58 -37.11
C GLY A 38 -2.12 6.32 -35.61
N CYS A 39 -1.14 6.58 -34.74
CA CYS A 39 -1.27 6.34 -33.30
C CYS A 39 -1.40 7.62 -32.46
N ASN A 40 -1.20 8.81 -33.04
CA ASN A 40 -1.28 10.06 -32.30
C ASN A 40 -2.73 10.46 -31.98
N ILE A 41 -3.23 10.03 -30.83
CA ILE A 41 -4.57 10.39 -30.34
C ILE A 41 -4.75 11.88 -30.01
N PHE A 42 -3.67 12.67 -30.03
CA PHE A 42 -3.67 14.11 -29.77
C PHE A 42 -3.35 14.96 -31.02
N GLU A 43 -3.40 14.37 -32.22
CA GLU A 43 -3.03 15.06 -33.48
C GLU A 43 -3.85 16.33 -33.77
N ASN A 44 -5.08 16.40 -33.24
CA ASN A 44 -6.01 17.52 -33.45
C ASN A 44 -5.93 18.59 -32.34
N VAL A 45 -5.03 18.42 -31.37
CA VAL A 45 -4.83 19.37 -30.27
C VAL A 45 -3.97 20.55 -30.76
N SER A 46 -4.20 21.74 -30.22
CA SER A 46 -3.38 22.91 -30.55
C SER A 46 -1.92 22.65 -30.18
N LYS A 47 -0.96 23.28 -30.89
CA LYS A 47 0.47 23.08 -30.61
C LYS A 47 0.84 23.47 -29.17
N GLU A 48 0.19 24.50 -28.63
CA GLU A 48 0.41 24.98 -27.27
C GLU A 48 -0.11 23.98 -26.23
N ASP A 49 -1.34 23.48 -26.43
CA ASP A 49 -1.94 22.48 -25.54
C ASP A 49 -1.23 21.13 -25.64
N TYR A 50 -0.71 20.76 -26.82
CA TYR A 50 0.03 19.52 -27.02
C TYR A 50 1.31 19.50 -26.19
N GLY A 51 2.05 20.62 -26.12
CA GLY A 51 3.22 20.76 -25.26
C GLY A 51 2.87 20.56 -23.78
N GLN A 52 1.84 21.25 -23.30
CA GLN A 52 1.36 21.13 -21.91
C GLN A 52 0.87 19.71 -21.59
N LEU A 53 0.20 19.06 -22.54
CA LEU A 53 -0.27 17.69 -22.37
C LEU A 53 0.90 16.70 -22.24
N LEU A 54 1.95 16.84 -23.06
CA LEU A 54 3.14 16.01 -22.93
C LEU A 54 3.88 16.25 -21.60
N ASP A 55 3.94 17.50 -21.13
CA ASP A 55 4.50 17.82 -19.83
C ASP A 55 3.71 17.15 -18.69
N HIS A 56 2.37 17.19 -18.74
CA HIS A 56 1.53 16.48 -17.76
C HIS A 56 1.73 14.96 -17.81
N ILE A 57 1.78 14.36 -19.00
CA ILE A 57 2.03 12.91 -19.14
C ILE A 57 3.38 12.53 -18.53
N ARG A 58 4.43 13.31 -18.81
CA ARG A 58 5.76 13.10 -18.22
C ARG A 58 5.69 13.13 -16.71
N ASP A 59 5.14 14.21 -16.17
CA ASP A 59 5.10 14.46 -14.73
C ASP A 59 4.30 13.37 -13.99
N ILE A 60 3.18 12.94 -14.57
CA ILE A 60 2.34 11.86 -14.03
C ILE A 60 3.05 10.51 -14.08
N ILE A 61 3.73 10.16 -15.18
CA ILE A 61 4.48 8.90 -15.28
C ILE A 61 5.65 8.91 -14.28
N LEU A 62 6.38 10.02 -14.15
CA LEU A 62 7.47 10.12 -13.18
C LEU A 62 6.98 10.03 -11.73
N ALA A 63 5.72 10.38 -11.47
CA ALA A 63 5.13 10.27 -10.14
C ALA A 63 4.88 8.82 -9.68
N THR A 64 4.94 7.82 -10.57
CA THR A 64 4.82 6.40 -10.19
C THR A 64 6.08 5.84 -9.52
N ASP A 65 7.22 6.56 -9.60
CA ASP A 65 8.40 6.20 -8.80
C ASP A 65 8.10 6.43 -7.31
N LEU A 66 8.03 5.35 -6.54
CA LEU A 66 7.78 5.42 -5.09
C LEU A 66 8.82 6.28 -4.34
N SER A 67 10.05 6.40 -4.85
CA SER A 67 11.06 7.30 -4.29
C SER A 67 10.69 8.77 -4.47
N HIS A 68 10.03 9.12 -5.58
CA HIS A 68 9.45 10.44 -5.79
C HIS A 68 8.26 10.65 -4.86
N HIS A 69 7.33 9.68 -4.78
CA HIS A 69 6.19 9.74 -3.86
C HIS A 69 6.61 10.00 -2.41
N LEU A 70 7.56 9.23 -1.88
CA LEU A 70 8.08 9.39 -0.53
C LEU A 70 8.70 10.77 -0.27
N ARG A 71 9.33 11.37 -1.30
CA ARG A 71 9.92 12.71 -1.21
C ARG A 71 8.87 13.80 -1.10
N ILE A 72 7.74 13.66 -1.80
CA ILE A 72 6.67 14.65 -1.82
C ILE A 72 5.59 14.41 -0.74
N MET A 73 5.64 13.28 -0.04
CA MET A 73 4.63 12.91 0.97
C MET A 73 4.37 14.01 2.02
N PRO A 74 5.39 14.71 2.59
CA PRO A 74 5.12 15.80 3.53
C PRO A 74 4.31 16.95 2.92
N LYS A 75 4.51 17.25 1.63
CA LYS A 75 3.72 18.26 0.91
C LYS A 75 2.29 17.79 0.66
N LEU A 76 2.10 16.50 0.38
CA LEU A 76 0.78 15.89 0.22
C LEU A 76 -0.01 15.91 1.53
N GLU A 77 0.66 15.61 2.65
CA GLU A 77 0.07 15.74 3.99
C GLU A 77 -0.34 17.19 4.25
N GLU A 78 0.55 18.16 4.04
CA GLU A 78 0.23 19.58 4.20
C GLU A 78 -0.97 19.98 3.34
N LEU A 79 -0.98 19.62 2.05
CA LEU A 79 -2.08 19.86 1.11
C LEU A 79 -3.40 19.33 1.67
N SER A 80 -3.41 18.12 2.22
CA SER A 80 -4.62 17.50 2.78
C SER A 80 -5.16 18.21 4.02
N HIS A 81 -4.29 18.84 4.82
CA HIS A 81 -4.70 19.60 6.01
C HIS A 81 -5.14 21.03 5.68
N ARG A 82 -4.43 21.72 4.79
CA ARG A 82 -4.76 23.10 4.41
C ARG A 82 -5.90 23.21 3.40
N GLY A 83 -6.22 22.10 2.72
CA GLY A 83 -7.19 22.03 1.63
C GLY A 83 -6.56 22.31 0.26
N TYR A 84 -7.18 21.71 -0.75
CA TYR A 84 -6.79 21.86 -2.16
C TYR A 84 -7.33 23.16 -2.76
N ASP A 85 -6.47 23.92 -3.44
CA ASP A 85 -6.82 25.11 -4.21
C ASP A 85 -6.47 24.91 -5.69
N GLY A 86 -7.48 24.66 -6.51
CA GLY A 86 -7.33 24.39 -7.94
C GLY A 86 -6.74 25.55 -8.77
N THR A 87 -6.66 26.76 -8.21
CA THR A 87 -6.01 27.90 -8.89
C THR A 87 -4.48 27.78 -8.86
N LYS A 88 -3.92 27.08 -7.86
CA LYS A 88 -2.47 26.89 -7.70
C LYS A 88 -1.97 25.72 -8.55
N SER A 89 -0.94 25.96 -9.36
CA SER A 89 -0.31 24.93 -10.17
C SER A 89 0.32 23.81 -9.34
N GLU A 90 0.93 24.15 -8.20
CA GLU A 90 1.53 23.16 -7.29
C GLU A 90 0.46 22.22 -6.70
N ASP A 91 -0.69 22.73 -6.28
CA ASP A 91 -1.80 21.91 -5.76
C ASP A 91 -2.31 20.93 -6.82
N ARG A 92 -2.49 21.40 -8.07
CA ARG A 92 -2.88 20.56 -9.20
C ARG A 92 -1.86 19.44 -9.44
N TYR A 93 -0.58 19.77 -9.47
CA TYR A 93 0.51 18.81 -9.64
C TYR A 93 0.53 17.76 -8.52
N LEU A 94 0.47 18.21 -7.26
CA LEU A 94 0.48 17.33 -6.09
C LEU A 94 -0.74 16.39 -6.08
N LEU A 95 -1.92 16.90 -6.41
CA LEU A 95 -3.12 16.09 -6.54
C LEU A 95 -2.98 15.04 -7.64
N LEU A 96 -2.43 15.40 -8.80
CA LEU A 96 -2.17 14.43 -9.88
C LEU A 96 -1.20 13.33 -9.46
N CYS A 97 -0.12 13.68 -8.74
CA CYS A 97 0.83 12.70 -8.20
C CYS A 97 0.15 11.75 -7.20
N LEU A 98 -0.66 12.30 -6.30
CA LEU A 98 -1.42 11.53 -5.31
C LEU A 98 -2.38 10.54 -5.99
N LEU A 99 -3.16 11.02 -6.96
CA LEU A 99 -4.13 10.20 -7.69
C LEU A 99 -3.44 9.12 -8.51
N MET A 100 -2.32 9.43 -9.16
CA MET A 100 -1.56 8.44 -9.93
C MET A 100 -1.00 7.34 -9.03
N THR A 101 -0.37 7.70 -7.89
CA THR A 101 0.12 6.70 -6.92
C THR A 101 -1.05 5.88 -6.34
N SER A 102 -2.19 6.52 -6.08
CA SER A 102 -3.40 5.84 -5.60
C SER A 102 -3.99 4.89 -6.63
N ALA A 103 -3.83 5.15 -7.92
CA ALA A 103 -4.25 4.25 -8.98
C ALA A 103 -3.29 3.06 -9.08
N ASP A 104 -1.98 3.33 -9.07
CA ASP A 104 -0.91 2.34 -9.18
C ASP A 104 -0.95 1.31 -8.03
N LEU A 105 -1.29 1.76 -6.81
CA LEU A 105 -1.37 0.91 -5.62
C LEU A 105 -2.81 0.45 -5.28
N SER A 106 -3.74 0.60 -6.21
CA SER A 106 -5.18 0.38 -5.95
C SER A 106 -5.56 -1.06 -5.64
N ASP A 107 -4.71 -2.04 -5.95
CA ASP A 107 -4.92 -3.44 -5.59
C ASP A 107 -5.06 -3.68 -4.08
N GLN A 108 -4.42 -2.84 -3.27
CA GLN A 108 -4.47 -2.91 -1.81
C GLN A 108 -5.81 -2.41 -1.24
N THR A 109 -6.62 -1.75 -2.06
CA THR A 109 -7.97 -1.29 -1.71
C THR A 109 -9.06 -2.33 -1.99
N LYS A 110 -8.69 -3.50 -2.51
CA LYS A 110 -9.62 -4.56 -2.92
C LYS A 110 -9.72 -5.63 -1.84
N SER A 111 -10.56 -6.64 -2.10
CA SER A 111 -10.75 -7.77 -1.19
C SER A 111 -9.45 -8.52 -0.91
N TRP A 112 -9.39 -9.21 0.23
CA TRP A 112 -8.29 -10.10 0.60
C TRP A 112 -7.81 -11.03 -0.52
N ASN A 113 -8.75 -11.63 -1.26
CA ASN A 113 -8.41 -12.54 -2.36
C ASN A 113 -7.56 -11.85 -3.44
N ASN A 114 -7.89 -10.60 -3.78
CA ASN A 114 -7.13 -9.80 -4.73
C ASN A 114 -5.75 -9.46 -4.15
N THR A 115 -5.70 -9.03 -2.89
CA THR A 115 -4.44 -8.68 -2.22
C THR A 115 -3.46 -9.86 -2.17
N VAL A 116 -3.94 -11.07 -1.84
CA VAL A 116 -3.10 -12.28 -1.84
C VAL A 116 -2.62 -12.63 -3.25
N TYR A 117 -3.52 -12.55 -4.23
CA TYR A 117 -3.19 -12.84 -5.63
C TYR A 117 -2.12 -11.89 -6.18
N VAL A 118 -2.29 -10.58 -5.95
CA VAL A 118 -1.33 -9.56 -6.40
C VAL A 118 -0.01 -9.67 -5.65
N ALA A 119 -0.04 -9.93 -4.33
CA ALA A 119 1.19 -10.17 -3.56
C ALA A 119 1.98 -11.36 -4.15
N LYS A 120 1.31 -12.45 -4.53
CA LYS A 120 1.96 -13.59 -5.19
C LYS A 120 2.70 -13.16 -6.47
N LEU A 121 2.03 -12.41 -7.35
CA LEU A 121 2.63 -11.94 -8.60
C LEU A 121 3.85 -11.03 -8.35
N ILE A 122 3.74 -10.09 -7.41
CA ILE A 122 4.84 -9.18 -7.05
C ILE A 122 6.06 -9.96 -6.53
N TYR A 123 5.85 -10.90 -5.62
CA TYR A 123 6.98 -11.68 -5.09
C TYR A 123 7.56 -12.67 -6.10
N GLU A 124 6.74 -13.22 -7.01
CA GLU A 124 7.27 -14.01 -8.14
C GLU A 124 8.24 -13.18 -8.99
N GLU A 125 7.91 -11.93 -9.30
CA GLU A 125 8.80 -11.01 -10.02
C GLU A 125 10.04 -10.64 -9.20
N PHE A 126 9.87 -10.25 -7.93
CA PHE A 126 10.97 -9.87 -7.05
C PHE A 126 11.98 -10.99 -6.86
N PHE A 127 11.50 -12.22 -6.68
CA PHE A 127 12.38 -13.38 -6.49
C PHE A 127 13.08 -13.79 -7.79
N GLN A 128 12.43 -13.64 -8.96
CA GLN A 128 13.11 -13.83 -10.25
C GLN A 128 14.24 -12.82 -10.43
N GLN A 129 14.02 -11.56 -10.06
CA GLN A 129 15.08 -10.54 -10.06
C GLN A 129 16.19 -10.90 -9.06
N GLY A 130 15.85 -11.29 -7.83
CA GLY A 130 16.84 -11.66 -6.82
C GLY A 130 17.70 -12.86 -7.22
N ASP A 131 17.12 -13.86 -7.89
CA ASP A 131 17.87 -14.99 -8.44
C ASP A 131 18.83 -14.55 -9.55
N MET A 132 18.41 -13.61 -10.40
CA MET A 132 19.27 -13.01 -11.41
C MET A 132 20.44 -12.24 -10.76
N GLU A 133 20.18 -11.47 -9.72
CA GLU A 133 21.22 -10.78 -8.94
C GLU A 133 22.23 -11.75 -8.33
N LYS A 134 21.76 -12.84 -7.71
CA LYS A 134 22.61 -13.92 -7.19
C LYS A 134 23.47 -14.54 -8.30
N SER A 135 22.90 -14.79 -9.49
CA SER A 135 23.63 -15.36 -10.63
C SER A 135 24.76 -14.46 -11.16
N LEU A 136 24.64 -13.15 -10.95
CA LEU A 136 25.66 -12.15 -11.28
C LEU A 136 26.66 -11.92 -10.14
N GLY A 137 26.55 -12.66 -9.04
CA GLY A 137 27.41 -12.51 -7.85
C GLY A 137 27.03 -11.35 -6.94
N HIS A 138 25.84 -10.78 -7.09
CA HIS A 138 25.31 -9.75 -6.21
C HIS A 138 24.46 -10.37 -5.09
N ASN A 139 24.40 -9.68 -3.94
CA ASN A 139 23.51 -10.07 -2.85
C ASN A 139 22.20 -9.26 -2.95
N PRO A 140 21.05 -9.87 -3.27
CA PRO A 140 19.80 -9.14 -3.35
C PRO A 140 19.36 -8.62 -2.00
N VAL A 141 18.49 -7.60 -2.02
CA VAL A 141 17.82 -7.13 -0.80
C VAL A 141 16.88 -8.21 -0.27
N ASP A 142 16.61 -8.19 1.04
CA ASP A 142 15.84 -9.25 1.70
C ASP A 142 14.45 -9.48 1.10
N SER A 143 13.80 -8.43 0.58
CA SER A 143 12.49 -8.53 -0.08
C SER A 143 12.53 -9.22 -1.45
N MET A 144 13.70 -9.31 -2.07
CA MET A 144 13.94 -9.99 -3.36
C MET A 144 14.61 -11.35 -3.18
N ASP A 145 15.02 -11.70 -1.97
CA ASP A 145 15.63 -12.99 -1.69
C ASP A 145 14.60 -14.01 -1.20
N ARG A 146 14.22 -14.96 -2.06
CA ARG A 146 13.24 -16.01 -1.73
C ARG A 146 13.60 -16.87 -0.52
N GLU A 147 14.87 -16.91 -0.10
CA GLU A 147 15.34 -17.69 1.04
C GLU A 147 15.28 -16.90 2.35
N ARG A 148 15.21 -15.56 2.28
CA ARG A 148 15.23 -14.66 3.45
C ARG A 148 13.95 -13.86 3.63
N ALA A 149 13.19 -13.63 2.57
CA ALA A 149 11.98 -12.80 2.59
C ALA A 149 10.91 -13.35 3.52
N CYS A 150 10.49 -12.55 4.51
CA CYS A 150 9.28 -12.81 5.28
C CYS A 150 8.07 -12.10 4.67
N VAL A 151 7.36 -12.77 3.77
CA VAL A 151 6.27 -12.18 2.98
C VAL A 151 5.20 -11.51 3.84
N PRO A 152 4.62 -12.14 4.89
CA PRO A 152 3.60 -11.48 5.71
C PRO A 152 4.12 -10.21 6.40
N HIS A 153 5.34 -10.27 6.95
CA HIS A 153 5.96 -9.12 7.60
C HIS A 153 6.22 -7.97 6.61
N LEU A 154 6.71 -8.29 5.41
CA LEU A 154 6.97 -7.32 4.35
C LEU A 154 5.66 -6.69 3.84
N GLN A 155 4.58 -7.47 3.70
CA GLN A 155 3.26 -6.95 3.32
C GLN A 155 2.68 -6.02 4.39
N ILE A 156 2.77 -6.39 5.68
CA ILE A 156 2.36 -5.51 6.79
C ILE A 156 3.16 -4.20 6.75
N SER A 157 4.47 -4.27 6.58
CA SER A 157 5.33 -3.09 6.49
C SER A 157 4.95 -2.20 5.30
N PHE A 158 4.69 -2.79 4.13
CA PHE A 158 4.24 -2.04 2.95
C PHE A 158 2.89 -1.35 3.19
N LEU A 159 1.95 -2.06 3.83
CA LEU A 159 0.64 -1.50 4.20
C LEU A 159 0.77 -0.36 5.20
N ASP A 160 1.66 -0.47 6.19
CA ASP A 160 1.86 0.52 7.25
C ASP A 160 2.57 1.78 6.78
N TYR A 161 3.63 1.62 5.99
CA TYR A 161 4.54 2.72 5.68
C TYR A 161 4.27 3.38 4.33
N ILE A 162 3.57 2.72 3.40
CA ILE A 162 3.29 3.25 2.06
C ILE A 162 1.79 3.42 1.84
N ILE A 163 1.02 2.33 1.95
CA ILE A 163 -0.40 2.31 1.55
C ILE A 163 -1.28 3.13 2.49
N THR A 164 -1.16 2.89 3.81
CA THR A 164 -2.01 3.57 4.79
C THR A 164 -1.80 5.09 4.78
N PRO A 165 -0.57 5.63 4.79
CA PRO A 165 -0.33 7.08 4.68
C PRO A 165 -0.91 7.67 3.38
N LEU A 166 -0.69 7.00 2.25
CA LEU A 166 -1.22 7.42 0.94
C LEU A 166 -2.74 7.59 0.96
N TYR A 167 -3.47 6.57 1.39
CA TYR A 167 -4.93 6.62 1.40
C TYR A 167 -5.51 7.46 2.54
N LYS A 168 -4.76 7.72 3.62
CA LYS A 168 -5.16 8.69 4.65
C LYS A 168 -5.17 10.11 4.08
N VAL A 169 -4.13 10.49 3.35
CA VAL A 169 -4.08 11.79 2.65
C VAL A 169 -5.21 11.89 1.64
N LEU A 170 -5.46 10.85 0.85
CA LEU A 170 -6.57 10.85 -0.10
C LEU A 170 -7.93 11.00 0.60
N ASN A 171 -8.14 10.30 1.71
CA ASN A 171 -9.39 10.39 2.48
C ASN A 171 -9.59 11.75 3.15
N ASN A 172 -8.52 12.41 3.61
CA ASN A 172 -8.59 13.77 4.15
C ASN A 172 -9.07 14.78 3.10
N LEU A 173 -8.65 14.63 1.85
CA LEU A 173 -9.12 15.45 0.73
C LEU A 173 -10.52 15.02 0.26
N TYR A 174 -10.81 13.72 0.29
CA TYR A 174 -12.06 13.13 -0.19
C TYR A 174 -12.65 12.14 0.82
N PRO A 175 -13.41 12.62 1.83
CA PRO A 175 -13.94 11.77 2.91
C PRO A 175 -14.84 10.62 2.44
N GLN A 176 -15.37 10.72 1.22
CA GLN A 176 -16.17 9.69 0.56
C GLN A 176 -15.39 8.36 0.38
N CYS A 177 -14.06 8.42 0.45
CA CYS A 177 -13.16 7.28 0.30
C CYS A 177 -12.95 6.50 1.61
N SER A 178 -13.65 6.81 2.70
CA SER A 178 -13.39 6.22 4.03
C SER A 178 -13.43 4.69 4.06
N SER A 179 -14.31 4.07 3.28
CA SER A 179 -14.42 2.60 3.18
C SER A 179 -13.17 1.91 2.61
N ILE A 180 -12.32 2.65 1.89
CA ILE A 180 -11.04 2.15 1.39
C ILE A 180 -10.09 1.89 2.57
N LEU A 181 -10.05 2.80 3.55
CA LEU A 181 -9.22 2.64 4.74
C LEU A 181 -9.65 1.43 5.59
N ASP A 182 -10.97 1.20 5.72
CA ASP A 182 -11.50 0.01 6.39
C ASP A 182 -11.04 -1.29 5.70
N THR A 183 -10.96 -1.27 4.37
CA THR A 183 -10.52 -2.43 3.58
C THR A 183 -9.02 -2.67 3.74
N ILE A 184 -8.21 -1.61 3.72
CA ILE A 184 -6.76 -1.67 3.95
C ILE A 184 -6.47 -2.23 5.35
N GLU A 185 -7.14 -1.74 6.39
CA GLU A 185 -6.92 -2.23 7.76
C GLU A 185 -7.31 -3.70 7.90
N LYS A 186 -8.44 -4.13 7.29
CA LYS A 186 -8.83 -5.55 7.27
C LYS A 186 -7.78 -6.43 6.58
N ASN A 187 -7.27 -6.00 5.43
CA ASN A 187 -6.22 -6.75 4.72
C ASN A 187 -4.93 -6.81 5.52
N ARG A 188 -4.60 -5.75 6.25
CA ARG A 188 -3.46 -5.71 7.15
C ARG A 188 -3.60 -6.68 8.32
N ASP A 189 -4.76 -6.73 8.97
CA ASP A 189 -5.02 -7.65 10.08
C ASP A 189 -5.07 -9.11 9.62
N ASN A 190 -5.53 -9.36 8.40
CA ASN A 190 -5.42 -10.66 7.76
C ASN A 190 -3.95 -11.08 7.61
N TRP A 191 -3.07 -10.21 7.11
CA TRP A 191 -1.63 -10.49 7.03
C TRP A 191 -0.98 -10.72 8.40
N LYS A 192 -1.37 -9.99 9.44
CA LYS A 192 -0.91 -10.26 10.82
C LYS A 192 -1.32 -11.64 11.30
N THR A 193 -2.56 -12.04 11.03
CA THR A 193 -3.03 -13.38 11.37
C THR A 193 -2.20 -14.44 10.66
N ILE A 194 -1.89 -14.25 9.37
CA ILE A 194 -1.00 -15.15 8.63
C ILE A 194 0.41 -15.16 9.24
N LEU A 195 0.97 -14.00 9.60
CA LEU A 195 2.28 -13.92 10.25
C LEU A 195 2.32 -14.73 11.55
N GLU A 196 1.30 -14.60 12.41
CA GLU A 196 1.22 -15.36 13.66
C GLU A 196 1.18 -16.88 13.42
N LEU A 197 0.48 -17.34 12.39
CA LEU A 197 0.42 -18.76 12.02
C LEU A 197 1.78 -19.27 11.51
N VAL A 198 2.51 -18.44 10.77
CA VAL A 198 3.88 -18.76 10.33
C VAL A 198 4.82 -18.85 11.53
N GLU A 199 4.75 -17.89 12.46
CA GLU A 199 5.58 -17.87 13.68
C GLU A 199 5.30 -19.06 14.62
N LYS A 200 4.04 -19.52 14.69
CA LYS A 200 3.64 -20.73 15.43
C LYS A 200 4.02 -22.04 14.71
N GLY A 201 4.37 -21.97 13.43
CA GLY A 201 4.69 -23.13 12.59
C GLY A 201 3.47 -23.86 12.03
N ASP A 202 2.28 -23.28 12.13
CA ASP A 202 1.02 -23.82 11.58
C ASP A 202 1.00 -23.69 10.05
N ILE A 203 1.63 -22.64 9.50
CA ILE A 203 1.92 -22.48 8.07
C ILE A 203 3.43 -22.65 7.88
N LYS A 204 3.83 -23.66 7.10
CA LYS A 204 5.23 -23.93 6.81
C LYS A 204 5.69 -23.24 5.54
N GLY A 205 6.91 -22.73 5.56
CA GLY A 205 7.54 -22.12 4.38
C GLY A 205 7.45 -20.59 4.41
N ASN A 206 8.50 -19.96 3.89
CA ASN A 206 8.61 -18.51 3.75
C ASN A 206 9.00 -18.16 2.31
N GLY A 207 9.13 -16.87 1.99
CA GLY A 207 9.38 -16.44 0.61
C GLY A 207 8.27 -16.92 -0.32
N SER A 208 8.60 -17.67 -1.37
CA SER A 208 7.61 -18.17 -2.34
C SER A 208 6.72 -19.29 -1.81
N GLU A 209 7.18 -20.05 -0.82
CA GLU A 209 6.47 -21.24 -0.34
C GLU A 209 5.17 -20.91 0.39
N ILE A 210 5.05 -19.70 0.93
CA ILE A 210 3.83 -19.26 1.61
C ILE A 210 2.61 -19.31 0.68
N PHE A 211 2.81 -19.08 -0.61
CA PHE A 211 1.75 -19.08 -1.62
C PHE A 211 1.37 -20.49 -2.10
N ASN A 212 2.03 -21.55 -1.60
CA ASN A 212 1.57 -22.93 -1.77
C ASN A 212 0.39 -23.26 -0.85
N HIS A 213 0.16 -22.44 0.18
CA HIS A 213 -0.99 -22.56 1.07
C HIS A 213 -2.16 -21.73 0.55
N ASN A 214 -3.38 -22.23 0.74
CA ASN A 214 -4.57 -21.46 0.43
C ASN A 214 -4.88 -20.49 1.58
N LEU A 215 -4.21 -19.34 1.59
CA LEU A 215 -4.36 -18.31 2.63
C LEU A 215 -5.80 -17.79 2.75
N ILE A 216 -6.58 -17.86 1.67
CA ILE A 216 -7.99 -17.45 1.65
C ILE A 216 -8.83 -18.45 2.47
N GLU A 217 -8.68 -19.75 2.20
CA GLU A 217 -9.39 -20.80 2.93
C GLU A 217 -8.97 -20.86 4.41
N ILE A 218 -7.68 -20.68 4.69
CA ILE A 218 -7.16 -20.68 6.07
C ILE A 218 -7.87 -19.62 6.92
N LEU A 219 -7.97 -18.38 6.43
CA LEU A 219 -8.66 -17.32 7.17
C LEU A 219 -10.16 -17.57 7.27
N ALA A 220 -10.80 -18.07 6.21
CA ALA A 220 -12.22 -18.39 6.24
C ALA A 220 -12.54 -19.42 7.34
N GLN A 221 -11.70 -20.46 7.50
CA GLN A 221 -11.87 -21.47 8.54
C GLN A 221 -11.69 -20.90 9.97
N LEU A 222 -10.76 -19.96 10.16
CA LEU A 222 -10.54 -19.32 11.47
C LEU A 222 -11.72 -18.43 11.87
N GLN A 223 -12.30 -17.69 10.92
CA GLN A 223 -13.48 -16.86 11.15
C GLN A 223 -14.74 -17.69 11.50
N VAL A 224 -14.88 -18.88 10.89
CA VAL A 224 -15.95 -19.82 11.26
C VAL A 224 -15.73 -20.36 12.68
N LYS A 225 -14.50 -20.75 13.04
CA LYS A 225 -14.20 -21.25 14.39
C LYS A 225 -14.49 -20.20 15.48
N SER A 226 -14.09 -18.95 15.26
CA SER A 226 -14.32 -17.87 16.25
C SER A 226 -15.80 -17.49 16.43
N THR A 227 -16.66 -17.80 15.45
CA THR A 227 -18.11 -17.57 15.53
C THR A 227 -18.86 -18.75 16.13
N THR A 228 -18.28 -19.95 16.09
CA THR A 228 -18.86 -21.18 16.67
C THR A 228 -18.45 -21.46 18.12
N GLU A 229 -17.38 -20.86 18.63
CA GLU A 229 -17.02 -20.99 20.05
C GLU A 229 -17.91 -20.09 20.93
N PRO A 230 -18.67 -20.63 21.90
CA PRO A 230 -19.47 -19.81 22.80
C PRO A 230 -18.53 -18.97 23.67
N LYS A 231 -18.67 -17.64 23.61
CA LYS A 231 -18.04 -16.74 24.58
C LYS A 231 -18.43 -17.19 25.98
N SER A 232 -17.48 -17.74 26.73
CA SER A 232 -17.69 -18.09 28.13
C SER A 232 -18.00 -16.80 28.90
N VAL A 233 -19.27 -16.59 29.22
CA VAL A 233 -19.70 -15.51 30.10
C VAL A 233 -19.20 -15.85 31.50
N SER A 234 -18.10 -15.23 31.90
CA SER A 234 -17.69 -15.14 33.30
C SER A 234 -18.74 -14.31 34.05
N LEU A 235 -19.73 -14.97 34.65
CA LEU A 235 -20.61 -14.35 35.63
C LEU A 235 -19.76 -13.97 36.86
N ALA A 236 -19.47 -12.67 36.99
CA ALA A 236 -18.97 -12.13 38.25
C ALA A 236 -20.03 -12.40 39.35
N PRO A 237 -19.64 -12.86 40.55
CA PRO A 237 -20.61 -13.13 41.60
C PRO A 237 -21.21 -11.81 42.10
N SER A 238 -22.54 -11.71 41.99
CA SER A 238 -23.33 -10.61 42.52
C SER A 238 -23.15 -10.51 44.04
N VAL A 239 -22.55 -9.42 44.50
CA VAL A 239 -22.51 -9.07 45.93
C VAL A 239 -23.92 -8.62 46.34
N VAL A 240 -24.63 -9.49 47.05
CA VAL A 240 -25.88 -9.15 47.74
C VAL A 240 -25.52 -8.40 49.02
N GLN A 241 -25.78 -7.10 49.09
CA GLN A 241 -25.79 -6.37 50.37
C GLN A 241 -27.15 -6.51 51.06
N PRO A 242 -27.23 -6.91 52.34
CA PRO A 242 -28.47 -6.90 53.09
C PRO A 242 -28.81 -5.49 53.59
N LEU A 243 -30.09 -5.11 53.43
CA LEU A 243 -30.70 -3.97 54.09
C LEU A 243 -30.88 -4.28 55.59
N SER A 244 -30.29 -3.48 56.47
CA SER A 244 -30.71 -3.37 57.86
C SER A 244 -30.91 -1.92 58.27
N SER A 245 -32.14 -1.66 58.68
CA SER A 245 -32.71 -0.49 59.36
C SER A 245 -31.88 0.06 60.52
N TYR A 246 -31.83 1.39 60.67
CA TYR A 246 -32.00 2.03 61.98
C TYR A 246 -32.61 3.43 61.85
N SER A 247 -33.63 3.66 62.67
CA SER A 247 -34.45 4.86 62.76
C SER A 247 -33.81 5.96 63.62
N SER A 248 -34.09 7.21 63.23
CA SER A 248 -34.42 8.37 64.07
C SER A 248 -33.53 8.76 65.26
N SER A 249 -33.02 9.99 65.22
CA SER A 249 -33.16 10.96 66.32
C SER A 249 -33.10 12.40 65.79
N LEU A 250 -34.07 13.19 66.24
CA LEU A 250 -34.33 14.58 65.87
C LEU A 250 -33.43 15.58 66.65
N LYS A 251 -32.98 16.63 65.91
CA LYS A 251 -32.99 18.09 66.26
C LYS A 251 -32.07 18.62 67.41
N PRO A 252 -31.91 19.96 67.56
CA PRO A 252 -31.74 21.04 66.55
C PRO A 252 -30.74 22.17 66.97
N ASP A 253 -30.68 23.21 66.13
CA ASP A 253 -30.41 24.65 66.39
C ASP A 253 -28.99 25.17 66.66
N LYS A 254 -28.36 25.78 65.63
CA LYS A 254 -28.27 27.24 65.42
C LYS A 254 -27.63 27.59 64.08
#